data_AF-A0A183L6N4-F1
#
_entry.id   AF-A0A183L6N4-F1
#
_cell.length_a   1.000
_cell.length_b   1.000
_cell.length_c   1.000
_cell.angle_alpha   90.00
_cell.angle_beta   90.00
_cell.angle_gamma   90.00
#
_symmetry.space_group_name_H-M   'P 1'
#
loop_
_entity.id
_entity.type
_entity.pdbx_description
1 polymer ?
#
loop_
_entity_poly.entity_id
_entity_poly.type
_entity_poly.pdbx_seq_one_letter_code
_entity_poly.pdbx_strand_id
1 'polypeptide(L)'
;MCIEELGYSRSAYSLKDQLTVNPSFTPPGATKKVDWTDIECFIKHLENNWAVLSMTDLVFNHTSNDSPWVHEHPECAYNVVNSPHLAPAYILDHIVWRLTVEASTGSLASYGIPAILNNPDSELPAIEVWLTQKIEAAKLYEFFLADVDIVSKEFISWLILITNGLSWKS
;
A
#
# COMPACT_ATOMS: atom_id res chain seq x y z
N MET A 1 5.85 13.86 21.42
CA MET A 1 7.12 13.14 21.20
C MET A 1 6.79 11.66 21.21
N CYS A 2 7.10 10.91 20.15
CA CYS A 2 6.75 9.48 20.05
C CYS A 2 7.86 8.62 20.65
N ILE A 3 7.51 7.64 21.48
CA ILE A 3 8.47 6.80 22.20
C ILE A 3 9.05 5.66 21.34
N GLU A 4 8.32 5.26 20.30
CA GLU A 4 8.70 4.20 19.35
C GLU A 4 9.44 4.79 18.12
N GLU A 5 10.14 3.94 17.37
CA GLU A 5 10.89 4.35 16.18
C GLU A 5 9.96 4.86 15.08
N LEU A 6 10.21 6.09 14.62
CA LEU A 6 9.45 6.75 13.56
C LEU A 6 9.90 6.29 12.18
N GLY A 7 8.94 6.19 11.26
CA GLY A 7 9.17 5.98 9.83
C GLY A 7 9.69 7.21 9.10
N TYR A 8 9.91 7.04 7.80
CA TYR A 8 10.46 8.07 6.91
C TYR A 8 9.77 9.44 7.00
N SER A 9 8.43 9.46 7.14
CA SER A 9 7.64 10.69 7.25
C SER A 9 7.87 11.47 8.54
N ARG A 10 8.46 10.84 9.57
CA ARG A 10 8.60 11.35 10.95
C ARG A 10 7.28 11.72 11.61
N SER A 11 6.15 11.24 11.10
CA SER A 11 4.85 11.38 11.76
C SER A 11 4.79 10.50 13.00
N ALA A 12 4.28 11.03 14.12
CA ALA A 12 4.14 10.30 15.39
C ALA A 12 3.21 9.08 15.31
N TYR A 13 2.39 8.99 14.26
CA TYR A 13 1.49 7.86 13.99
C TYR A 13 2.04 6.88 12.93
N SER A 14 3.20 7.18 12.34
CA SER A 14 3.85 6.37 11.31
C SER A 14 5.07 5.69 11.92
N LEU A 15 4.84 4.54 12.55
CA LEU A 15 5.84 3.80 13.31
C LEU A 15 6.55 2.79 12.42
N LYS A 16 7.88 2.84 12.40
CA LYS A 16 8.75 1.93 11.65
C LYS A 16 9.01 0.62 12.39
N ASP A 17 9.19 0.73 13.70
CA ASP A 17 9.35 -0.41 14.59
C ASP A 17 8.73 -0.08 15.95
N GLN A 18 7.60 -0.74 16.21
CA GLN A 18 6.83 -0.62 17.45
C GLN A 18 7.57 -1.22 18.66
N LEU A 19 8.58 -2.07 18.43
CA LEU A 19 9.33 -2.75 19.49
C LEU A 19 10.65 -2.04 19.82
N THR A 20 10.99 -0.97 19.11
CA THR A 20 12.24 -0.24 19.28
C THR A 20 11.99 1.18 19.79
N VAL A 21 12.75 1.60 20.81
CA VAL A 21 12.72 2.96 21.33
C VAL A 21 13.22 3.94 20.28
N ASN A 22 12.57 5.09 20.19
CA ASN A 22 12.92 6.16 19.26
C ASN A 22 14.41 6.54 19.38
N PRO A 23 15.23 6.32 18.32
CA PRO A 23 16.66 6.59 18.37
C PRO A 23 17.00 8.05 18.64
N SER A 24 16.07 8.99 18.38
CA SER A 24 16.27 10.42 18.64
C SER A 24 16.44 10.75 20.13
N PHE A 25 16.08 9.83 21.04
CA PHE A 25 16.33 10.00 22.47
C PHE A 25 17.79 9.76 22.86
N THR A 26 18.56 9.09 21.99
CA THR A 26 19.99 8.88 22.22
C THR A 26 20.77 10.12 21.77
N PRO A 27 21.47 10.83 22.68
CA PRO A 27 22.25 12.00 22.29
C PRO A 27 23.42 11.64 21.36
N PRO A 28 23.84 12.54 20.45
CA PRO A 28 25.02 12.33 19.62
C PRO A 28 26.27 12.07 20.47
N GLY A 29 27.00 10.99 20.17
CA GLY A 29 28.22 10.60 20.89
C GLY A 29 27.99 9.80 22.18
N ALA A 30 26.74 9.46 22.53
CA ALA A 30 26.46 8.56 23.64
C ALA A 30 27.00 7.14 23.37
N THR A 31 27.60 6.53 24.40
CA THR A 31 28.14 5.16 24.34
C THR A 31 27.06 4.10 24.45
N LYS A 32 25.91 4.44 25.06
CA LYS A 32 24.73 3.59 25.22
C LYS A 32 23.55 4.23 24.47
N LYS A 33 22.80 3.42 23.72
CA LYS A 33 21.49 3.82 23.19
C LYS A 33 20.47 3.82 24.32
N VAL A 34 19.54 4.77 24.27
CA VAL A 34 18.36 4.75 25.13
C VAL A 34 17.50 3.55 24.74
N ASP A 35 17.15 2.73 25.74
CA ASP A 35 16.35 1.52 25.59
C ASP A 35 15.08 1.55 26.47
N TRP A 36 14.29 0.49 26.42
CA TRP A 36 13.04 0.40 27.19
C TRP A 36 13.26 0.43 28.70
N THR A 37 14.42 -0.04 29.19
CA THR A 37 14.76 0.01 30.62
C THR A 37 14.99 1.46 31.08
N ASP A 38 15.62 2.28 30.24
CA ASP A 38 15.78 3.71 30.52
C ASP A 38 14.42 4.43 30.55
N ILE A 39 13.51 4.10 29.60
CA ILE A 39 12.15 4.65 29.55
C ILE A 39 11.33 4.22 30.78
N GLU A 40 11.41 2.95 31.19
CA GLU A 40 10.76 2.46 32.40
C GLU A 40 11.25 3.21 33.65
N CYS A 41 12.57 3.40 33.78
CA CYS A 41 13.15 4.14 34.89
C CYS A 41 12.66 5.60 34.91
N PHE A 42 12.54 6.23 33.74
CA PHE A 42 12.04 7.58 33.62
C PHE A 42 10.56 7.68 34.02
N ILE A 43 9.70 6.79 33.53
CA ILE A 43 8.27 6.75 33.89
C ILE A 43 8.10 6.53 35.40
N LYS A 44 8.84 5.59 36.00
CA LYS A 44 8.83 5.37 37.45
C LYS A 44 9.30 6.59 38.24
N HIS A 45 10.25 7.36 37.70
CA HIS A 45 10.68 8.59 38.35
C HIS A 45 9.56 9.63 38.38
N LEU A 46 8.88 9.82 37.25
CA LEU A 46 7.72 10.74 37.12
C LEU A 46 6.61 10.36 38.10
N GLU A 47 6.30 9.07 38.21
CA GLU A 47 5.27 8.56 39.12
C GLU A 47 5.65 8.77 40.58
N ASN A 48 6.82 8.28 41.01
CA ASN A 48 7.18 8.23 42.43
C ASN A 48 7.58 9.59 43.02
N ASN A 49 8.22 10.45 42.23
CA ASN A 49 8.76 11.70 42.75
C ASN A 49 7.82 12.87 42.48
N TRP A 50 7.07 12.85 41.37
CA TRP A 50 6.28 13.98 40.91
C TRP A 50 4.77 13.69 40.88
N ALA A 51 4.34 12.47 41.25
CA ALA A 51 2.94 12.04 41.21
C ALA A 51 2.29 12.21 39.82
N VAL A 52 3.09 12.01 38.76
CA VAL A 52 2.64 12.10 37.36
C VAL A 52 2.40 10.70 36.79
N LEU A 53 1.18 10.45 36.32
CA LEU A 53 0.84 9.24 35.58
C LEU A 53 1.15 9.42 34.09
N SER A 54 1.53 8.32 33.44
CA SER A 54 1.88 8.30 32.01
C SER A 54 0.88 7.47 31.21
N MET A 55 0.57 7.91 30.00
CA MET A 55 -0.24 7.18 29.01
C MET A 55 0.41 7.33 27.64
N THR A 56 0.29 6.31 26.80
CA THR A 56 0.73 6.34 25.41
C THR A 56 -0.45 6.08 24.49
N ASP A 57 -0.41 6.70 23.32
CA ASP A 57 -1.29 6.35 22.22
C ASP A 57 -0.86 5.01 21.63
N LEU A 58 -1.83 4.24 21.12
CA LEU A 58 -1.60 2.96 20.45
C LEU A 58 -2.13 3.06 19.02
N VAL A 59 -1.32 2.62 18.06
CA VAL A 59 -1.64 2.63 16.63
C VAL A 59 -1.74 1.21 16.12
N PHE A 60 -2.96 0.68 16.00
CA PHE A 60 -3.19 -0.69 15.55
C PHE A 60 -3.48 -0.83 14.06
N ASN A 61 -3.95 0.24 13.42
CA ASN A 61 -4.53 0.18 12.09
C ASN A 61 -3.48 0.28 10.96
N HIS A 62 -2.26 0.72 11.25
CA HIS A 62 -1.21 0.88 10.26
C HIS A 62 0.19 0.89 10.89
N THR A 63 1.20 0.70 10.04
CA THR A 63 2.62 0.88 10.33
C THR A 63 3.23 1.74 9.20
N SER A 64 4.48 2.18 9.35
CA SER A 64 5.18 2.87 8.29
C SER A 64 5.43 1.96 7.09
N ASN A 65 5.45 2.54 5.90
CA ASN A 65 5.71 1.79 4.66
C ASN A 65 7.18 1.34 4.51
N ASP A 66 8.09 1.90 5.31
CA ASP A 66 9.52 1.55 5.38
C ASP A 66 9.86 0.63 6.57
N SER A 67 8.86 0.01 7.19
CA SER A 67 9.03 -1.01 8.24
C SER A 67 9.65 -2.30 7.66
N PRO A 68 10.85 -2.72 8.08
CA PRO A 68 11.54 -3.88 7.49
C PRO A 68 10.74 -5.18 7.59
N TRP A 69 10.04 -5.38 8.71
CA TRP A 69 9.26 -6.59 8.97
C TRP A 69 8.08 -6.78 8.00
N VAL A 70 7.59 -5.71 7.36
CA VAL A 70 6.53 -5.82 6.34
C VAL A 70 7.03 -6.52 5.08
N HIS A 71 8.32 -6.42 4.77
CA HIS A 71 8.93 -7.17 3.67
C HIS A 71 9.12 -8.65 4.00
N GLU A 72 9.37 -8.96 5.28
CA GLU A 72 9.49 -10.33 5.79
C GLU A 72 8.11 -11.00 5.91
N HIS A 73 7.08 -10.22 6.25
CA HIS A 73 5.69 -10.64 6.47
C HIS A 73 4.69 -9.85 5.61
N PRO A 74 4.74 -9.99 4.27
CA PRO A 74 3.85 -9.25 3.36
C PRO A 74 2.37 -9.63 3.51
N GLU A 75 2.07 -10.76 4.14
CA GLU A 75 0.71 -11.21 4.46
C GLU A 75 0.01 -10.31 5.49
N CYS A 76 0.77 -9.55 6.28
CA CYS A 76 0.25 -8.61 7.28
C CYS A 76 -0.32 -7.33 6.65
N ALA A 77 -0.06 -7.08 5.37
CA ALA A 77 -0.61 -5.97 4.61
C ALA A 77 -1.63 -6.46 3.57
N TYR A 78 -2.46 -5.57 3.06
CA TYR A 78 -3.34 -5.89 1.93
C TYR A 78 -2.53 -5.93 0.63
N ASN A 79 -2.52 -7.07 -0.05
CA ASN A 79 -1.83 -7.27 -1.32
C ASN A 79 -2.70 -8.07 -2.31
N VAL A 80 -2.28 -8.18 -3.57
CA VAL A 80 -3.09 -8.86 -4.61
C VAL A 80 -3.20 -10.39 -4.41
N VAL A 81 -2.41 -10.98 -3.51
CA VAL A 81 -2.47 -12.42 -3.17
C VAL A 81 -3.52 -12.67 -2.09
N ASN A 82 -3.46 -11.95 -0.97
CA ASN A 82 -4.42 -12.12 0.14
C ASN A 82 -5.73 -11.32 -0.04
N SER A 83 -5.70 -10.30 -0.90
CA SER A 83 -6.82 -9.38 -1.14
C SER A 83 -7.03 -9.18 -2.65
N PRO A 84 -7.36 -10.24 -3.40
CA PRO A 84 -7.44 -10.20 -4.86
C PRO A 84 -8.49 -9.21 -5.40
N HIS A 85 -9.50 -8.88 -4.60
CA HIS A 85 -10.48 -7.84 -4.92
C HIS A 85 -9.87 -6.44 -5.09
N LEU A 86 -8.65 -6.21 -4.59
CA LEU A 86 -7.90 -4.96 -4.78
C LEU A 86 -7.11 -4.91 -6.09
N ALA A 87 -7.00 -6.02 -6.83
CA ALA A 87 -6.27 -6.06 -8.10
C ALA A 87 -6.67 -4.93 -9.09
N PRO A 88 -7.96 -4.66 -9.38
CA PRO A 88 -8.32 -3.57 -10.27
C PRO A 88 -7.92 -2.19 -9.73
N ALA A 89 -8.02 -1.97 -8.42
CA ALA A 89 -7.60 -0.72 -7.78
C ALA A 89 -6.07 -0.55 -7.85
N TYR A 90 -5.30 -1.62 -7.64
CA TYR A 90 -3.85 -1.64 -7.77
C TYR A 90 -3.40 -1.31 -9.20
N ILE A 91 -4.06 -1.88 -10.23
CA ILE A 91 -3.75 -1.57 -11.63
C ILE A 91 -4.03 -0.08 -11.93
N LEU A 92 -5.15 0.45 -11.44
CA LEU A 92 -5.50 1.86 -11.61
C LEU A 92 -4.46 2.78 -10.96
N ASP A 93 -4.06 2.50 -9.71
CA ASP A 93 -3.03 3.26 -9.02
C ASP A 93 -1.69 3.22 -9.77
N HIS A 94 -1.32 2.06 -10.30
CA HIS A 94 -0.11 1.91 -11.11
C HIS A 94 -0.17 2.71 -12.43
N ILE A 95 -1.34 2.85 -13.07
CA ILE A 95 -1.52 3.72 -14.25
C ILE A 95 -1.25 5.18 -13.89
N VAL A 96 -1.80 5.65 -12.77
CA VAL A 96 -1.59 7.02 -12.28
C VAL A 96 -0.13 7.24 -11.88
N TRP A 97 0.49 6.28 -11.20
CA TRP A 97 1.92 6.34 -10.89
C TRP A 97 2.77 6.43 -12.16
N ARG A 98 2.47 5.63 -13.18
CA ARG A 98 3.18 5.67 -14.48
C ARG A 98 3.06 7.02 -15.17
N LEU A 99 1.88 7.67 -15.12
CA LEU A 99 1.73 9.05 -15.62
C LEU A 99 2.77 9.97 -14.99
N THR A 100 2.92 9.92 -13.66
CA THR A 100 3.86 10.80 -12.94
C THR A 100 5.32 10.54 -13.33
N VAL A 101 5.71 9.27 -13.44
CA VAL A 101 7.07 8.88 -13.84
C VAL A 101 7.35 9.29 -15.29
N GLU A 102 6.47 8.97 -16.22
CA GLU A 102 6.64 9.27 -17.65
C GLU A 102 6.60 10.79 -17.92
N ALA A 103 5.73 11.53 -17.21
CA ALA A 103 5.73 12.99 -17.25
C ALA A 103 7.06 13.55 -16.74
N SER A 104 7.54 13.11 -15.56
CA SER A 104 8.78 13.64 -14.96
C SER A 104 10.02 13.46 -15.84
N THR A 105 10.04 12.45 -16.72
CA THR A 105 11.13 12.19 -17.67
C THR A 105 10.99 12.96 -18.99
N GLY A 106 9.87 13.66 -19.19
CA GLY A 106 9.53 14.34 -20.45
C GLY A 106 9.00 13.41 -21.54
N SER A 107 8.78 12.13 -21.24
CA SER A 107 8.34 11.12 -22.22
C SER A 107 6.94 11.40 -22.77
N LEU A 108 6.13 12.18 -22.05
CA LEU A 108 4.76 12.53 -22.44
C LEU A 108 4.63 13.91 -23.10
N ALA A 109 5.75 14.58 -23.42
CA ALA A 109 5.71 15.90 -24.05
C ALA A 109 4.96 15.88 -25.40
N SER A 110 5.08 14.80 -26.18
CA SER A 110 4.34 14.62 -27.44
C SER A 110 2.83 14.45 -27.25
N TYR A 111 2.40 14.10 -26.04
CA TYR A 111 0.99 14.00 -25.65
C TYR A 111 0.47 15.30 -25.03
N GLY A 112 1.27 16.36 -24.98
CA GLY A 112 0.90 17.64 -24.37
C GLY A 112 1.12 17.70 -22.86
N ILE A 113 1.87 16.75 -22.28
CA ILE A 113 2.15 16.66 -20.85
C ILE A 113 3.66 16.91 -20.63
N PRO A 114 4.07 18.14 -20.29
CA PRO A 114 5.48 18.46 -20.07
C PRO A 114 5.97 17.91 -18.72
N ALA A 115 7.30 17.85 -18.57
CA ALA A 115 7.93 17.44 -17.30
C ALA A 115 7.70 18.43 -16.14
N ILE A 116 7.48 19.70 -16.47
CA ILE A 116 7.13 20.75 -15.53
C ILE A 116 5.83 21.37 -16.02
N LEU A 117 4.75 21.18 -15.26
CA LEU A 117 3.43 21.74 -15.54
C LEU A 117 3.46 23.25 -15.33
N ASN A 118 2.96 24.00 -16.32
CA ASN A 118 2.91 25.47 -16.27
C ASN A 118 1.64 26.06 -16.90
N ASN A 119 0.89 25.28 -17.67
CA ASN A 119 -0.33 25.71 -18.34
C ASN A 119 -1.48 24.72 -18.12
N PRO A 120 -2.27 24.90 -17.04
CA PRO A 120 -3.38 24.00 -16.73
C PRO A 120 -4.41 23.85 -17.86
N ASP A 121 -4.64 24.90 -18.66
CA ASP A 121 -5.68 24.91 -19.69
C ASP A 121 -5.39 23.92 -20.83
N SER A 122 -4.12 23.68 -21.15
CA SER A 122 -3.71 22.67 -22.14
C SER A 122 -3.30 21.35 -21.53
N GLU A 123 -2.72 21.38 -20.32
CA GLU A 123 -2.10 20.21 -19.70
C GLU A 123 -3.13 19.30 -19.01
N LEU A 124 -4.15 19.87 -18.35
CA LEU A 124 -5.18 19.06 -17.69
C LEU A 124 -5.99 18.22 -18.69
N PRO A 125 -6.46 18.77 -19.84
CA PRO A 125 -7.13 17.96 -20.85
C PRO A 125 -6.21 16.89 -21.45
N ALA A 126 -4.92 17.19 -21.64
CA ALA A 126 -3.95 16.21 -22.13
C ALA A 126 -3.77 15.03 -21.16
N ILE A 127 -3.66 15.33 -19.85
CA ILE A 127 -3.60 14.33 -18.78
C ILE A 127 -4.88 13.48 -18.75
N GLU A 128 -6.05 14.10 -18.85
CA GLU A 128 -7.35 13.42 -18.85
C GLU A 128 -7.47 12.44 -20.03
N VAL A 129 -7.11 12.88 -21.23
CA VAL A 129 -7.12 12.02 -22.43
C VAL A 129 -6.16 10.84 -22.27
N TRP A 130 -4.95 11.09 -21.80
CA TRP A 130 -3.96 10.03 -21.58
C TRP A 130 -4.44 9.02 -20.55
N LEU A 131 -4.95 9.48 -19.39
CA LEU A 131 -5.47 8.61 -18.34
C LEU A 131 -6.65 7.78 -18.82
N THR A 132 -7.62 8.41 -19.48
CA THR A 132 -8.80 7.73 -20.03
C THR A 132 -8.38 6.61 -20.99
N GLN A 133 -7.48 6.89 -21.93
CA GLN A 133 -6.97 5.89 -22.86
C GLN A 133 -6.29 4.71 -22.15
N LYS A 134 -5.48 4.96 -21.11
CA LYS A 134 -4.81 3.89 -20.36
C LYS A 134 -5.76 3.07 -19.50
N ILE A 135 -6.75 3.72 -18.88
CA ILE A 135 -7.77 3.06 -18.06
C ILE A 135 -8.66 2.17 -18.92
N GLU A 136 -9.10 2.66 -20.10
CA GLU A 136 -9.88 1.88 -21.06
C GLU A 136 -9.08 0.68 -21.58
N ALA A 137 -7.81 0.88 -21.95
CA ALA A 137 -6.94 -0.19 -22.42
C ALA A 137 -6.66 -1.26 -21.36
N ALA A 138 -6.70 -0.90 -20.07
CA ALA A 138 -6.54 -1.85 -18.97
C ALA A 138 -7.78 -2.73 -18.73
N LYS A 139 -8.92 -2.39 -19.36
CA LYS A 139 -10.17 -3.15 -19.31
C LYS A 139 -10.58 -3.60 -17.90
N LEU A 140 -10.48 -2.69 -16.93
CA LEU A 140 -10.73 -3.01 -15.52
C LEU A 140 -12.13 -3.59 -15.24
N TYR A 141 -13.10 -3.34 -16.14
CA TYR A 141 -14.43 -3.93 -16.06
C TYR A 141 -14.44 -5.46 -16.22
N GLU A 142 -13.44 -6.06 -16.87
CA GLU A 142 -13.32 -7.52 -17.03
C GLU A 142 -13.14 -8.23 -15.67
N PHE A 143 -12.68 -7.52 -14.62
CA PHE A 143 -12.65 -8.04 -13.24
C PHE A 143 -14.05 -8.22 -12.62
N PHE A 144 -15.08 -7.60 -13.19
CA PHE A 144 -16.44 -7.59 -12.66
C PHE A 144 -17.46 -8.28 -13.57
N LEU A 145 -17.04 -8.70 -14.77
CA LEU A 145 -17.90 -9.35 -15.77
C LEU A 145 -17.42 -10.77 -16.06
N ALA A 146 -18.36 -11.66 -16.35
CA ALA A 146 -18.06 -12.97 -16.88
C ALA A 146 -17.90 -12.90 -18.40
N ASP A 147 -16.89 -13.57 -18.94
CA ASP A 147 -16.78 -13.79 -20.38
C ASP A 147 -17.80 -14.84 -20.82
N VAL A 148 -18.87 -14.38 -21.48
CA VAL A 148 -20.02 -15.22 -21.87
C VAL A 148 -19.60 -16.34 -22.82
N ASP A 149 -18.68 -16.09 -23.75
CA ASP A 149 -18.27 -17.06 -24.74
C ASP A 149 -17.41 -18.16 -24.11
N ILE A 150 -16.47 -17.79 -23.23
CA ILE A 150 -15.67 -18.74 -22.45
C ILE A 150 -16.58 -19.58 -21.55
N VAL A 151 -17.43 -18.93 -20.76
CA VAL A 151 -18.34 -19.62 -19.82
C VAL A 151 -19.29 -20.56 -20.56
N SER A 152 -19.86 -20.13 -21.68
CA SER A 152 -20.73 -20.96 -22.51
C SER A 152 -19.99 -22.20 -23.04
N LYS A 153 -18.78 -22.03 -23.56
CA LYS A 153 -17.95 -23.12 -24.09
C LYS A 153 -17.55 -24.12 -23.02
N GLU A 154 -17.16 -23.64 -21.84
CA GLU A 154 -16.82 -24.49 -20.69
C GLU A 154 -18.06 -25.27 -20.22
N PHE A 155 -19.21 -24.61 -20.14
CA PHE A 155 -20.47 -25.24 -19.77
C PHE A 155 -20.91 -26.34 -20.76
N ILE A 156 -20.81 -26.09 -22.07
CA ILE A 156 -21.08 -27.11 -23.11
C ILE A 156 -20.12 -28.30 -22.96
N SER A 157 -18.83 -28.04 -22.76
CA SER A 157 -17.82 -29.09 -22.60
C SER A 157 -18.10 -29.95 -21.36
N TRP A 158 -18.51 -29.31 -20.26
CA TRP A 158 -18.91 -29.98 -19.03
C TRP A 158 -20.18 -30.84 -19.20
N LEU A 159 -21.20 -30.34 -19.92
CA LEU A 159 -22.40 -31.12 -20.23
C LEU A 159 -22.09 -32.38 -21.04
N ILE A 160 -21.22 -32.28 -22.05
CA ILE A 160 -20.79 -33.42 -22.87
C ILE A 160 -20.05 -34.45 -22.01
N LEU A 161 -19.16 -34.01 -21.10
CA LEU A 161 -18.44 -34.91 -20.20
C LEU A 161 -19.38 -35.69 -19.27
N ILE A 162 -20.37 -35.02 -18.67
CA ILE A 162 -21.32 -35.67 -17.75
C ILE A 162 -22.28 -36.59 -18.49
N THR A 163 -22.80 -36.16 -19.65
CA THR A 163 -23.71 -37.00 -20.45
C THR A 163 -23.02 -38.26 -20.98
N ASN A 164 -21.76 -38.16 -21.38
CA ASN A 164 -20.97 -39.34 -21.75
C ASN A 164 -20.61 -40.22 -20.53
N GLY A 165 -20.41 -39.63 -19.35
CA GLY A 165 -20.17 -40.33 -18.09
C GLY A 165 -21.41 -41.01 -17.48
N LEU A 166 -22.61 -40.54 -17.81
CA LEU A 166 -23.90 -41.12 -17.41
C LEU A 166 -24.33 -42.32 -18.28
N SER A 167 -23.55 -42.68 -19.32
CA SER A 167 -23.80 -43.84 -20.17
C SER A 167 -23.47 -45.21 -19.53
N TRP A 168 -23.55 -45.34 -18.19
CA TRP A 168 -23.47 -46.62 -17.50
C TRP A 168 -24.32 -46.62 -16.22
N LYS A 169 -25.60 -46.93 -16.37
CA LYS A 169 -26.33 -47.98 -15.62
C LYS A 169 -27.75 -48.06 -16.17
N SER A 170 -28.01 -49.23 -16.74
CA SER A 170 -29.29 -49.79 -17.22
C SER A 170 -30.49 -49.45 -16.34
#